data_AF-A0A9D9AID6-F1
#
_entry.id   AF-A0A9D9AID6-F1
#
_cell.length_a   1.000
_cell.length_b   1.000
_cell.length_c   1.000
_cell.angle_alpha   90.00
_cell.angle_beta   90.00
_cell.angle_gamma   90.00
#
_symmetry.space_group_name_H-M   'P 1'
#
loop_
_entity.id
_entity.type
_entity.pdbx_description
1 polymer ?
#
loop_
_entity_poly.entity_id
_entity_poly.type
_entity_poly.pdbx_seq_one_letter_code
_entity_poly.pdbx_strand_id
1 'polypeptide(L)' 'METTNDRINSIRSVLSEIVGSDLADSLVRAGRKRGEFDLDMQLAINDGLQSLTSEKRQEAIALLDSMLQDA' A
#
# COMPACT_ATOMS: atom_id res chain seq x y z
N MET A 1 15.00 -13.83 12.27
CA MET A 1 15.00 -12.47 11.69
C MET A 1 13.96 -12.49 10.60
N GLU A 2 12.94 -11.65 10.72
CA GLU A 2 11.95 -11.45 9.66
C GLU A 2 12.63 -10.69 8.51
N THR A 3 12.52 -11.19 7.28
CA THR A 3 13.14 -10.51 6.14
C THR A 3 12.24 -9.36 5.68
N THR A 4 12.82 -8.35 5.02
CA THR A 4 12.05 -7.28 4.37
C THR A 4 10.96 -7.82 3.44
N ASN A 5 11.19 -8.96 2.80
CA ASN A 5 10.21 -9.63 1.94
C ASN A 5 9.06 -10.27 2.75
N ASP A 6 9.33 -10.86 3.91
CA ASP A 6 8.29 -11.42 4.78
C ASP A 6 7.34 -10.32 5.26
N ARG A 7 7.91 -9.16 5.62
CA ARG A 7 7.14 -7.99 6.03
C ARG A 7 6.32 -7.39 4.89
N ILE A 8 6.88 -7.27 3.69
CA ILE A 8 6.12 -6.82 2.49
C ILE A 8 4.97 -7.77 2.18
N ASN A 9 5.19 -9.09 2.29
CA ASN A 9 4.15 -10.09 2.08
C ASN A 9 3.03 -9.97 3.12
N SER A 10 3.38 -9.71 4.38
CA SER A 10 2.43 -9.45 5.46
C SER A 10 1.58 -8.19 5.18
N ILE A 11 2.23 -7.07 4.84
CA ILE A 11 1.56 -5.80 4.51
C ILE A 11 0.63 -5.96 3.29
N ARG A 12 1.07 -6.70 2.26
CA ARG A 12 0.23 -7.03 1.10
C ARG A 12 -1.02 -7.80 1.51
N SER A 13 -0.88 -8.79 2.40
CA SER A 13 -2.01 -9.59 2.87
C SER A 13 -3.05 -8.70 3.57
N VAL A 14 -2.61 -7.85 4.50
CA VAL A 14 -3.49 -6.92 5.21
C VAL A 14 -4.14 -5.91 4.26
N LEU A 15 -3.38 -5.32 3.34
CA LEU A 15 -3.94 -4.42 2.33
C LEU A 15 -4.98 -5.12 1.46
N SER A 16 -4.76 -6.39 1.08
CA SER A 16 -5.69 -7.12 0.22
C SER A 16 -7.07 -7.32 0.87
N GLU A 17 -7.13 -7.40 2.21
CA GLU A 17 -8.39 -7.48 2.96
C GLU A 17 -9.12 -6.14 3.01
N ILE A 18 -8.39 -5.02 3.00
CA ILE A 18 -8.94 -3.67 3.11
C ILE A 18 -9.39 -3.15 1.74
N VAL A 19 -8.53 -3.28 0.73
CA VAL A 19 -8.66 -2.60 -0.56
C VAL A 19 -8.85 -3.56 -1.74
N GLY A 20 -8.82 -4.87 -1.50
CA GLY A 20 -8.85 -5.90 -2.55
C GLY A 20 -7.46 -6.27 -3.07
N SER A 21 -7.32 -7.50 -3.56
CA SER A 21 -6.01 -8.06 -3.93
C SER A 21 -5.29 -7.28 -5.04
N ASP A 22 -6.02 -6.82 -6.05
CA ASP A 22 -5.42 -6.14 -7.21
C ASP A 22 -4.82 -4.78 -6.84
N LEU A 23 -5.53 -4.03 -5.99
CA LEU A 23 -5.09 -2.72 -5.52
C LEU A 23 -3.95 -2.88 -4.51
N ALA A 24 -4.01 -3.86 -3.60
CA ALA A 24 -2.91 -4.17 -2.69
C ALA A 24 -1.60 -4.49 -3.43
N ASP A 25 -1.67 -5.29 -4.49
CA ASP A 25 -0.53 -5.63 -5.33
C ASP A 25 0.06 -4.40 -6.04
N SER A 26 -0.81 -3.51 -6.52
CA SER A 26 -0.41 -2.26 -7.17
C SER A 26 0.30 -1.32 -6.20
N LEU A 27 -0.24 -1.18 -4.98
CA LEU A 27 0.32 -0.34 -3.92
C LEU A 27 1.68 -0.83 -3.43
N VAL A 28 1.82 -2.15 -3.23
CA VAL A 28 3.08 -2.76 -2.81
C VAL A 28 4.15 -2.64 -3.89
N ARG A 29 3.81 -2.84 -5.17
CA ARG A 29 4.74 -2.63 -6.29
C ARG A 29 5.18 -1.18 -6.38
N ALA A 30 4.27 -0.23 -6.18
CA ALA A 30 4.58 1.19 -6.17
C ALA A 30 5.54 1.56 -5.02
N GLY A 31 5.25 1.12 -3.78
CA GLY A 31 6.12 1.38 -2.64
C GLY A 31 7.51 0.72 -2.73
N ARG A 32 7.65 -0.42 -3.43
CA ARG A 32 8.96 -1.05 -3.68
C ARG A 32 9.86 -0.26 -4.64
N LYS A 33 9.30 0.58 -5.51
CA LYS A 33 10.06 1.35 -6.49
C LYS A 33 10.83 2.55 -5.89
N ARG A 34 10.79 2.77 -4.56
CA ARG A 34 11.60 3.72 -3.76
C ARG A 34 12.34 4.78 -4.61
N GLY A 35 11.69 5.89 -4.93
CA GLY A 35 12.41 7.06 -5.44
C GLY A 35 11.57 8.04 -6.25
N GLU A 36 10.65 7.53 -7.06
CA GLU A 36 9.70 8.38 -7.76
C GLU A 36 8.34 8.19 -7.10
N PHE A 37 7.91 9.19 -6.33
CA PHE A 37 6.50 9.45 -6.06
C PHE A 37 5.85 9.76 -7.41
N ASP A 38 5.69 8.73 -8.23
CA ASP A 38 5.15 8.88 -9.55
C ASP A 38 3.68 9.21 -9.40
N LEU A 39 3.23 10.20 -10.15
CA LEU A 39 1.86 10.70 -10.15
C LEU A 39 0.83 9.55 -10.25
N ASP A 40 1.23 8.45 -10.90
CA ASP A 40 0.50 7.19 -11.03
C ASP A 40 0.20 6.48 -9.70
N MET A 41 1.10 6.54 -8.72
CA MET A 41 0.84 6.00 -7.37
C MET A 41 -0.21 6.84 -6.66
N GLN A 42 -0.12 8.17 -6.72
CA GLN A 42 -1.12 9.04 -6.13
C GLN A 42 -2.47 8.91 -6.83
N LEU A 43 -2.50 8.70 -8.16
CA LEU A 43 -3.72 8.48 -8.95
C LEU A 43 -4.34 7.10 -8.66
N ALA A 44 -3.55 6.02 -8.63
CA ALA A 44 -4.05 4.68 -8.29
C ALA A 44 -4.54 4.60 -6.84
N ILE A 45 -3.85 5.28 -5.91
CA ILE A 45 -4.29 5.50 -4.53
C ILE A 45 -5.58 6.33 -4.53
N ASN A 46 -5.67 7.44 -5.27
CA ASN A 46 -6.87 8.27 -5.26
C ASN A 46 -8.08 7.52 -5.80
N ASP A 47 -8.00 6.92 -6.98
CA ASP A 47 -9.12 6.22 -7.61
C ASP A 47 -9.54 5.00 -6.80
N GLY A 48 -8.58 4.20 -6.33
CA GLY A 48 -8.84 3.05 -5.48
C GLY A 48 -9.44 3.42 -4.12
N LEU A 49 -8.86 4.40 -3.43
CA LEU A 49 -9.28 4.83 -2.10
C LEU A 49 -10.51 5.75 -2.12
N GLN A 50 -10.90 6.34 -3.26
CA GLN A 50 -12.15 7.11 -3.39
C GLN A 50 -13.38 6.22 -3.25
N SER A 51 -13.27 4.94 -3.64
CA SER A 51 -14.33 3.95 -3.48
C SER A 51 -14.49 3.44 -2.04
N LEU A 52 -13.52 3.74 -1.16
CA LEU A 52 -13.50 3.27 0.22
C LEU A 52 -14.12 4.29 1.19
N THR A 53 -14.57 3.78 2.34
CA THR A 53 -14.92 4.62 3.49
C THR A 53 -13.68 5.34 4.02
N SER A 54 -13.89 6.49 4.67
CA SER A 54 -12.78 7.29 5.22
C SER A 54 -11.90 6.53 6.22
N GLU A 55 -12.48 5.62 7.01
CA GLU A 55 -11.73 4.75 7.94
C GLU A 55 -10.80 3.79 7.20
N LYS A 56 -11.32 3.02 6.23
CA LYS A 56 -10.51 2.06 5.46
C LYS A 56 -9.41 2.75 4.66
N ARG A 57 -9.69 3.95 4.15
CA ARG A 57 -8.71 4.79 3.46
C ARG A 57 -7.58 5.22 4.39
N GLN A 58 -7.89 5.68 5.61
CA GLN A 58 -6.86 6.05 6.59
C GLN A 58 -6.00 4.85 7.01
N GLU A 59 -6.63 3.70 7.20
CA GLU A 59 -5.95 2.46 7.57
C GLU A 59 -4.99 1.98 6.47
N ALA A 60 -5.42 2.01 5.21
CA ALA A 60 -4.56 1.69 4.06
C ALA A 60 -3.37 2.64 3.93
N ILE A 61 -3.57 3.95 4.11
CA ILE A 61 -2.49 4.95 4.05
C ILE A 61 -1.47 4.72 5.17
N ALA A 62 -1.93 4.49 6.40
CA ALA A 62 -1.05 4.22 7.53
C ALA A 62 -0.20 2.95 7.33
N LEU A 63 -0.78 1.91 6.73
CA LEU A 63 -0.05 0.69 6.35
C LEU A 63 1.02 0.97 5.30
N LEU A 64 0.72 1.76 4.27
CA LEU A 64 1.69 2.15 3.25
C LEU A 64 2.82 3.00 3.82
N ASP A 65 2.52 3.96 4.70
CA ASP A 65 3.53 4.77 5.37
C ASP A 65 4.45 3.92 6.26
N SER A 66 3.90 2.92 6.96
CA SER A 66 4.67 1.97 7.77
C SER A 66 5.63 1.09 6.95
N MET A 67 5.33 0.90 5.66
CA MET A 67 6.19 0.21 4.71
C MET A 67 7.38 1.10 4.26
N LEU A 68 7.20 2.42 4.31
CA LEU A 68 8.15 3.43 3.82
C LEU A 68 9.09 3.97 4.92
N GLN A 69 8.68 3.97 6.20
CA GLN A 69 9.49 4.53 7.29
C GLN A 69 10.68 3.66 7.74
N ASP A 70 10.62 2.34 7.53
CA ASP A 70 11.73 1.41 7.87
C ASP A 70 12.62 1.09 6.67
N ALA A 71 12.55 1.95 5.66
CA ALA A 71 13.05 1.67 4.33
C ALA A 71 14.37 2.42 4.07
#